data_AF-A0A6T7JHL0-F1
#
_entry.id   AF-A0A6T7JHL0-F1
#
_cell.length_a   1.000
_cell.length_b   1.000
_cell.length_c   1.000
_cell.angle_alpha   90.00
_cell.angle_beta   90.00
_cell.angle_gamma   90.00
#
_symmetry.space_group_name_H-M   'P 1'
#
loop_
_entity.id
_entity.type
_entity.pdbx_description
1 polymer ?
#
loop_
_entity_poly.entity_id
_entity_poly.type
_entity_poly.pdbx_seq_one_letter_code
_entity_poly.pdbx_strand_id
1 'polypeptide(L)'
;MGGIKRYRSGAMLLPLLLWPLDFSLGALLAPTGQRSQTSAPFRRTTRLFAKDGEPKKAELTAAGRARRDEEQSRRKRRNDVVIGKTSALRDAKDFAVNPAETEKEWMRQASYVEQQVKTETDRGMRALKMLKLEEANDAFDRVYELKPNAYLWQSGLARFYLGDLTGAAERFAQNGAFYESRFGGPASEERIWRDACELKLLSGNKKLRAMKEKGKPIVAQIPDPVDPEDGDDSLGLEIRKVVRIARDLFSASVANDYATMVLARAKLRCICGDFNAQSTQADRKMWRSTSWYYLGLHYDVMGEDVEESKKCMKTALRMCPSAGKADDILLTLPLIHVATRDWYDDEEYVEIKEPYDNTRRSNSQSSFTSKKDGDTKFNPVMIESIRDSVESMRLVQLQDALRARGLKSVGSKDQLKDKLFKSLLEDMGLG
;
A
#
# COMPACT_ATOMS: atom_id res chain seq x y z
N MET A 1 -37.86 59.26 -0.84
CA MET A 1 -38.03 57.79 -0.80
C MET A 1 -37.43 57.21 -2.08
N GLY A 2 -36.23 56.63 -2.01
CA GLY A 2 -35.54 56.04 -3.16
C GLY A 2 -34.60 54.96 -2.68
N GLY A 3 -35.01 53.70 -2.83
CA GLY A 3 -34.29 52.52 -2.34
C GLY A 3 -33.23 52.05 -3.33
N ILE A 4 -31.98 52.02 -2.89
CA ILE A 4 -30.87 51.39 -3.60
C ILE A 4 -30.79 49.93 -3.14
N LYS A 5 -31.20 49.00 -4.02
CA LYS A 5 -30.96 47.55 -3.83
C LYS A 5 -29.52 47.23 -4.23
N ARG A 6 -28.68 46.86 -3.25
CA ARG A 6 -27.37 46.21 -3.50
C ARG A 6 -27.61 44.73 -3.78
N TYR A 7 -27.33 44.29 -5.00
CA TYR A 7 -27.15 42.88 -5.33
C TYR A 7 -25.77 42.44 -4.81
N ARG A 8 -25.73 41.53 -3.82
CA ARG A 8 -24.54 40.76 -3.48
C ARG A 8 -24.46 39.55 -4.42
N SER A 9 -23.56 39.62 -5.39
CA SER A 9 -23.10 38.44 -6.14
C SER A 9 -22.10 37.69 -5.26
N GLY A 10 -22.54 36.59 -4.65
CA GLY A 10 -21.68 35.62 -3.98
C GLY A 10 -21.54 34.38 -4.84
N ALA A 11 -20.69 34.43 -5.87
CA ALA A 11 -20.27 33.24 -6.59
C ALA A 11 -19.19 32.55 -5.74
N MET A 12 -19.59 31.57 -4.92
CA MET A 12 -18.66 30.62 -4.31
C MET A 12 -18.12 29.71 -5.41
N LEU A 13 -16.94 30.05 -5.92
CA LEU A 13 -16.08 29.11 -6.64
C LEU A 13 -15.49 28.14 -5.61
N LEU A 14 -16.04 26.93 -5.56
CA LEU A 14 -15.46 25.78 -4.85
C LEU A 14 -14.17 25.35 -5.55
N PRO A 15 -13.01 25.31 -4.88
CA PRO A 15 -11.82 24.69 -5.43
C PRO A 15 -11.91 23.16 -5.29
N LEU A 16 -12.17 22.49 -6.41
CA LEU A 16 -11.92 21.06 -6.61
C LEU A 16 -10.41 20.80 -6.55
N LEU A 17 -9.87 20.57 -5.36
CA LEU A 17 -8.50 20.11 -5.16
C LEU A 17 -8.50 18.76 -4.46
N LEU A 18 -8.81 17.71 -5.21
CA LEU A 18 -8.53 16.32 -4.84
C LEU A 18 -7.28 15.87 -5.59
N TRP A 19 -6.34 15.33 -4.83
CA TRP A 19 -5.45 14.29 -5.32
C TRP A 19 -6.01 12.95 -4.85
N PRO A 20 -6.40 12.05 -5.76
CA PRO A 20 -6.30 10.64 -5.49
C PRO A 20 -4.82 10.28 -5.64
N LEU A 21 -4.14 9.98 -4.53
CA LEU A 21 -3.07 8.99 -4.61
C LEU A 21 -3.76 7.71 -5.10
N ASP A 22 -3.26 7.11 -6.17
CA ASP A 22 -3.87 5.97 -6.86
C ASP A 22 -4.39 4.90 -5.89
N PHE A 23 -5.69 4.95 -5.62
CA PHE A 23 -6.45 3.77 -5.20
C PHE A 23 -6.55 2.91 -6.46
N SER A 24 -5.66 1.92 -6.58
CA SER A 24 -5.67 0.97 -7.70
C SER A 24 -6.96 0.15 -7.70
N LEU A 25 -7.98 0.67 -8.37
CA LEU A 25 -9.18 -0.03 -8.82
C LEU A 25 -8.87 -0.59 -10.22
N GLY A 26 -8.03 -1.63 -10.28
CA GLY A 26 -7.43 -2.04 -11.55
C GLY A 26 -6.93 -3.47 -11.63
N ALA A 27 -7.75 -4.47 -11.27
CA ALA A 27 -7.57 -5.84 -11.78
C ALA A 27 -8.85 -6.68 -11.63
N LEU A 28 -9.86 -6.40 -12.46
CA LEU A 28 -10.96 -7.34 -12.68
C LEU A 28 -11.26 -7.47 -14.18
N LEU A 29 -10.37 -8.16 -14.89
CA LEU A 29 -10.73 -8.78 -16.16
C LEU A 29 -11.61 -9.99 -15.83
N ALA A 30 -12.90 -9.87 -16.15
CA ALA A 30 -13.84 -10.97 -16.05
C ALA A 30 -13.45 -12.10 -17.02
N PRO A 31 -13.50 -13.38 -16.59
CA PRO A 31 -13.37 -14.49 -17.52
C PRO A 31 -14.61 -14.58 -18.41
N THR A 32 -14.38 -14.72 -19.71
CA THR A 32 -15.37 -15.07 -20.73
C THR A 32 -15.91 -16.49 -20.48
N GLY A 33 -16.87 -16.59 -19.57
CA GLY A 33 -17.65 -17.80 -19.36
C GLY A 33 -18.67 -17.99 -20.48
N GLN A 34 -18.44 -18.99 -21.34
CA GLN A 34 -19.43 -19.53 -22.26
C GLN A 34 -20.66 -19.96 -21.46
N ARG A 35 -21.78 -19.24 -21.62
CA ARG A 35 -23.06 -19.63 -21.05
C ARG A 35 -23.82 -20.48 -22.06
N SER A 36 -24.05 -21.72 -21.68
CA SER A 36 -24.83 -22.73 -22.37
C SER A 36 -26.22 -22.22 -22.74
N GLN A 37 -26.62 -22.57 -23.96
CA GLN A 37 -27.95 -22.33 -24.51
C GLN A 37 -28.98 -23.12 -23.70
N THR A 38 -29.94 -22.41 -23.09
CA THR A 38 -31.20 -23.01 -22.65
C THR A 38 -32.30 -22.51 -23.58
N SER A 39 -32.86 -23.44 -24.34
CA SER A 39 -34.00 -23.25 -25.21
C SER A 39 -35.27 -23.07 -24.38
N ALA A 40 -36.04 -22.02 -24.69
CA ALA A 40 -37.40 -21.82 -24.19
C ALA A 40 -38.38 -21.76 -25.37
N PRO A 41 -39.64 -22.21 -25.19
CA PRO A 41 -40.43 -22.76 -26.27
C PRO A 41 -41.14 -21.72 -27.15
N PHE A 42 -41.22 -22.09 -28.42
CA PHE A 42 -41.91 -21.45 -29.53
C PHE A 42 -43.42 -21.31 -29.25
N ARG A 43 -43.88 -20.11 -28.89
CA ARG A 43 -45.33 -19.78 -28.89
C ARG A 43 -45.75 -19.34 -30.28
N ARG A 44 -46.46 -20.22 -31.00
CA ARG A 44 -47.25 -19.91 -32.20
C ARG A 44 -48.38 -18.95 -31.82
N THR A 45 -48.26 -17.68 -32.18
CA THR A 45 -49.41 -16.79 -32.33
C THR A 45 -50.07 -17.04 -33.69
N THR A 46 -51.28 -17.57 -33.64
CA THR A 46 -52.22 -17.68 -34.75
C THR A 46 -52.52 -16.29 -35.33
N ARG A 47 -52.16 -16.07 -36.61
CA ARG A 47 -52.67 -14.95 -37.41
C ARG A 47 -54.07 -15.31 -37.90
N LEU A 48 -55.08 -14.65 -37.35
CA LEU A 48 -56.38 -14.54 -38.01
C LEU A 48 -56.29 -13.40 -39.02
N PHE A 49 -56.48 -13.75 -40.29
CA PHE A 49 -56.68 -12.79 -41.36
C PHE A 49 -58.06 -12.15 -41.22
N ALA A 50 -58.10 -10.82 -41.13
CA ALA A 50 -59.31 -10.04 -41.39
C ALA A 50 -59.04 -9.15 -42.60
N LYS A 51 -59.92 -9.31 -43.59
CA LYS A 51 -60.03 -8.53 -44.83
C LYS A 51 -60.37 -7.06 -44.52
N ASP A 52 -59.81 -6.20 -45.38
CA ASP A 52 -60.35 -4.92 -45.83
C ASP A 52 -60.81 -3.91 -44.75
N GLY A 53 -59.92 -2.96 -44.44
CA GLY A 53 -60.26 -1.76 -43.69
C GLY A 53 -59.05 -0.84 -43.54
N GLU A 54 -59.21 0.43 -43.92
CA GLU A 54 -58.19 1.48 -43.89
C GLU A 54 -57.34 1.49 -42.60
N PRO A 55 -56.03 1.85 -42.67
CA PRO A 55 -55.12 1.81 -41.54
C PRO A 55 -55.51 2.87 -40.50
N LYS A 56 -56.36 2.49 -39.54
CA LYS A 56 -56.55 3.24 -38.31
C LYS A 56 -55.18 3.43 -37.67
N LYS A 57 -54.76 4.69 -37.49
CA LYS A 57 -53.54 5.07 -36.75
C LYS A 57 -53.61 4.40 -35.38
N ALA A 58 -52.91 3.26 -35.24
CA ALA A 58 -52.87 2.54 -33.99
C ALA A 58 -52.33 3.48 -32.92
N GLU A 59 -53.18 3.83 -31.95
CA GLU A 59 -52.76 4.61 -30.80
C GLU A 59 -51.65 3.85 -30.10
N LEU A 60 -50.44 4.41 -30.15
CA LEU A 60 -49.29 3.83 -29.47
C LEU A 60 -49.64 3.66 -27.99
N THR A 61 -49.58 2.40 -27.55
CA THR A 61 -49.68 2.04 -26.13
C THR A 61 -48.69 2.86 -25.32
N ALA A 62 -48.98 3.10 -24.03
CA ALA A 62 -48.08 3.86 -23.16
C ALA A 62 -46.64 3.32 -23.17
N ALA A 63 -46.49 1.99 -23.24
CA ALA A 63 -45.19 1.33 -23.39
C ALA A 63 -44.50 1.62 -24.74
N GLY A 64 -45.28 1.75 -25.83
CA GLY A 64 -44.78 2.14 -27.16
C GLY A 64 -44.32 3.61 -27.20
N ARG A 65 -45.03 4.51 -26.52
CA ARG A 65 -44.60 5.92 -26.36
C ARG A 65 -43.33 6.01 -25.53
N ALA A 66 -43.28 5.34 -24.37
CA ALA A 66 -42.08 5.31 -23.52
C ALA A 66 -40.84 4.77 -24.26
N ARG A 67 -40.99 3.72 -25.08
CA ARG A 67 -39.89 3.24 -25.93
C ARG A 67 -39.44 4.27 -26.97
N ARG A 68 -40.38 4.94 -27.63
CA ARG A 68 -40.07 5.95 -28.64
C ARG A 68 -39.42 7.20 -28.03
N ASP A 69 -39.86 7.62 -26.85
CA ASP A 69 -39.32 8.77 -26.13
C ASP A 69 -37.90 8.47 -25.60
N GLU A 70 -37.67 7.24 -25.13
CA GLU A 70 -36.33 6.76 -24.76
C GLU A 70 -35.41 6.65 -26.00
N GLU A 71 -35.91 6.17 -27.14
CA GLU A 71 -35.17 6.12 -28.42
C GLU A 71 -34.79 7.53 -28.92
N GLN A 72 -35.71 8.49 -28.85
CA GLN A 72 -35.41 9.90 -29.17
C GLN A 72 -34.40 10.50 -28.19
N SER A 73 -34.52 10.18 -26.90
CA SER A 73 -33.57 10.61 -25.87
C SER A 73 -32.18 10.02 -26.08
N ARG A 74 -32.08 8.78 -26.59
CA ARG A 74 -30.82 8.16 -27.01
C ARG A 74 -30.20 8.85 -28.23
N ARG A 75 -31.03 9.21 -29.23
CA ARG A 75 -30.56 9.95 -30.42
C ARG A 75 -30.05 11.35 -30.07
N LYS A 76 -30.71 12.06 -29.15
CA LYS A 76 -30.24 13.37 -28.66
C LYS A 76 -28.93 13.27 -27.85
N ARG A 77 -28.77 12.20 -27.05
CA ARG A 77 -27.53 11.90 -26.31
C ARG A 77 -26.35 11.51 -27.22
N ARG A 78 -26.60 11.13 -28.48
CA ARG A 78 -25.54 10.68 -29.41
C ARG A 78 -24.51 11.77 -29.75
N ASN A 79 -24.87 13.04 -29.60
CA ASN A 79 -23.99 14.20 -29.81
C ASN A 79 -23.58 14.90 -28.50
N ASP A 80 -24.09 14.45 -27.34
CA ASP A 80 -23.80 15.01 -26.03
C ASP A 80 -22.64 14.22 -25.41
N VAL A 81 -21.40 14.64 -25.72
CA VAL A 81 -20.18 14.01 -25.22
C VAL A 81 -19.98 14.41 -23.76
N VAL A 82 -20.77 13.82 -22.87
CA VAL A 82 -20.61 13.94 -21.43
C VAL A 82 -19.98 12.66 -20.93
N ILE A 83 -18.78 12.79 -20.35
CA ILE A 83 -18.06 11.71 -19.67
C ILE A 83 -19.04 11.03 -18.68
N GLY A 84 -19.28 9.73 -18.87
CA GLY A 84 -20.20 8.94 -18.04
C GLY A 84 -21.61 8.72 -18.61
N LYS A 85 -22.01 9.37 -19.72
CA LYS A 85 -23.30 9.11 -20.40
C LYS A 85 -23.20 8.14 -21.59
N THR A 86 -22.01 7.94 -22.15
CA THR A 86 -21.74 7.09 -23.32
C THR A 86 -21.74 5.59 -23.03
N SER A 87 -21.49 5.21 -21.77
CA SER A 87 -21.46 3.81 -21.30
C SER A 87 -22.81 3.07 -21.39
N ALA A 88 -23.90 3.80 -21.63
CA ALA A 88 -25.23 3.22 -21.86
C ALA A 88 -25.51 2.83 -23.33
N LEU A 89 -24.61 3.16 -24.26
CA LEU A 89 -24.76 2.82 -25.68
C LEU A 89 -24.06 1.50 -25.97
N ARG A 90 -24.84 0.50 -26.41
CA ARG A 90 -24.31 -0.77 -26.93
C ARG A 90 -23.37 -0.44 -28.10
N ASP A 91 -22.10 -0.82 -27.97
CA ASP A 91 -21.00 -0.61 -28.94
C ASP A 91 -20.32 0.77 -28.94
N ALA A 92 -20.65 1.69 -28.02
CA ALA A 92 -19.85 2.90 -27.84
C ALA A 92 -18.56 2.57 -27.09
N LYS A 93 -17.41 2.88 -27.70
CA LYS A 93 -16.12 2.87 -27.01
C LYS A 93 -16.04 4.15 -26.18
N ASP A 94 -16.02 4.03 -24.86
CA ASP A 94 -15.67 5.14 -24.00
C ASP A 94 -14.27 5.66 -24.39
N PHE A 95 -14.03 6.96 -24.21
CA PHE A 95 -12.69 7.50 -24.38
C PHE A 95 -11.75 6.74 -23.46
N ALA A 96 -10.63 6.26 -23.99
CA ALA A 96 -9.60 5.65 -23.18
C ALA A 96 -9.09 6.73 -22.21
N VAL A 97 -9.53 6.68 -20.96
CA VAL A 97 -8.96 7.50 -19.90
C VAL A 97 -7.50 7.05 -19.78
N ASN A 98 -6.58 7.92 -20.16
CA ASN A 98 -5.16 7.72 -19.98
C ASN A 98 -4.73 8.53 -18.74
N PRO A 99 -4.60 7.89 -17.56
CA PRO A 99 -4.28 8.61 -16.33
C PRO A 99 -2.96 9.38 -16.44
N ALA A 100 -1.96 8.79 -17.12
CA ALA A 100 -0.64 9.40 -17.27
C ALA A 100 -0.67 10.68 -18.14
N GLU A 101 -1.49 10.72 -19.19
CA GLU A 101 -1.67 11.95 -19.99
C GLU A 101 -2.48 12.99 -19.23
N THR A 102 -3.50 12.55 -18.48
CA THR A 102 -4.34 13.42 -17.65
C THR A 102 -3.52 14.07 -16.54
N GLU A 103 -2.66 13.31 -15.87
CA GLU A 103 -1.76 13.82 -14.83
C GLU A 103 -0.73 14.80 -15.41
N LYS A 104 -0.17 14.51 -16.59
CA LYS A 104 0.75 15.44 -17.29
C LYS A 104 0.07 16.75 -17.65
N GLU A 105 -1.14 16.71 -18.18
CA GLU A 105 -1.88 17.92 -18.54
C GLU A 105 -2.30 18.71 -17.30
N TRP A 106 -2.74 18.02 -16.24
CA TRP A 106 -3.00 18.66 -14.95
C TRP A 106 -1.73 19.33 -14.41
N MET A 107 -0.56 18.69 -14.47
CA MET A 107 0.70 19.27 -14.03
C MET A 107 1.12 20.53 -14.80
N ARG A 108 0.74 20.65 -16.08
CA ARG A 108 0.98 21.87 -16.86
C ARG A 108 0.09 23.03 -16.41
N GLN A 109 -1.11 22.73 -15.92
CA GLN A 109 -2.09 23.72 -15.48
C GLN A 109 -1.98 24.04 -13.98
N ALA A 110 -1.38 23.14 -13.20
CA ALA A 110 -1.17 23.29 -11.77
C ALA A 110 -0.32 24.53 -11.45
N SER A 111 -0.64 25.19 -10.35
CA SER A 111 0.16 26.30 -9.83
C SER A 111 1.57 25.84 -9.43
N TYR A 112 2.51 26.77 -9.36
CA TYR A 112 3.88 26.45 -8.92
C TYR A 112 3.92 25.74 -7.56
N VAL A 113 3.07 26.17 -6.60
CA VAL A 113 2.98 25.55 -5.27
C VAL A 113 2.50 24.10 -5.37
N GLU A 114 1.51 23.81 -6.19
CA GLU A 114 1.00 22.44 -6.39
C GLU A 114 2.04 21.54 -7.06
N GLN A 115 2.80 22.06 -8.02
CA GLN A 115 3.90 21.33 -8.65
C GLN A 115 5.02 21.01 -7.65
N GLN A 116 5.33 21.95 -6.74
CA GLN A 116 6.31 21.74 -5.68
C GLN A 116 5.81 20.70 -4.66
N VAL A 117 4.55 20.81 -4.21
CA VAL A 117 3.92 19.80 -3.33
C VAL A 117 3.98 18.42 -3.96
N LYS A 118 3.71 18.30 -5.27
CA LYS A 118 3.89 17.02 -5.99
C LYS A 118 5.31 16.51 -5.94
N THR A 119 6.25 17.36 -6.33
CA THR A 119 7.66 16.99 -6.45
C THR A 119 8.21 16.51 -5.12
N GLU A 120 7.88 17.20 -4.03
CA GLU A 120 8.31 16.83 -2.68
C GLU A 120 7.59 15.59 -2.14
N THR A 121 6.31 15.41 -2.46
CA THR A 121 5.57 14.18 -2.12
C THR A 121 6.19 12.97 -2.82
N ASP A 122 6.45 13.05 -4.12
CA ASP A 122 7.06 11.98 -4.92
C ASP A 122 8.48 11.68 -4.43
N ARG A 123 9.24 12.73 -4.07
CA ARG A 123 10.58 12.60 -3.47
C ARG A 123 10.51 11.86 -2.13
N GLY A 124 9.62 12.28 -1.23
CA GLY A 124 9.47 11.67 0.09
C GLY A 124 9.03 10.20 0.00
N MET A 125 8.08 9.89 -0.88
CA MET A 125 7.64 8.52 -1.13
C MET A 125 8.76 7.64 -1.69
N ARG A 126 9.55 8.15 -2.64
CA ARG A 126 10.70 7.43 -3.19
C ARG A 126 11.77 7.20 -2.13
N ALA A 127 12.09 8.21 -1.33
CA ALA A 127 13.06 8.10 -0.24
C ALA A 127 12.62 7.07 0.81
N LEU A 128 11.34 7.08 1.20
CA LEU A 128 10.75 6.13 2.14
C LEU A 128 10.85 4.69 1.64
N LYS A 129 10.51 4.44 0.36
CA LYS A 129 10.65 3.12 -0.28
C LYS A 129 12.11 2.65 -0.37
N MET A 130 13.05 3.59 -0.45
CA MET A 130 14.50 3.34 -0.46
C MET A 130 15.13 3.30 0.94
N LEU A 131 14.32 3.28 2.01
CA LEU A 131 14.76 3.27 3.41
C LEU A 131 15.60 4.49 3.82
N LYS A 132 15.51 5.60 3.08
CA LYS A 132 16.13 6.88 3.41
C LYS A 132 15.17 7.71 4.24
N LEU A 133 15.02 7.33 5.52
CA LEU A 133 13.96 7.84 6.38
C LEU A 133 14.09 9.34 6.68
N GLU A 134 15.32 9.83 6.86
CA GLU A 134 15.62 11.25 7.11
C GLU A 134 15.26 12.08 5.87
N GLU A 135 15.71 11.64 4.68
CA GLU A 135 15.38 12.32 3.43
C GLU A 135 13.87 12.32 3.16
N ALA A 136 13.19 11.22 3.50
CA ALA A 136 11.74 11.14 3.40
C ALA A 136 11.05 12.15 4.32
N ASN A 137 11.48 12.22 5.59
CA ASN A 137 10.92 13.17 6.56
C ASN A 137 11.14 14.62 6.12
N ASP A 138 12.35 14.98 5.66
CA ASP A 138 12.67 16.33 5.19
C ASP A 138 11.80 16.74 3.99
N ALA A 139 11.56 15.82 3.05
CA ALA A 139 10.69 16.07 1.91
C ALA A 139 9.23 16.26 2.33
N PHE A 140 8.74 15.46 3.27
CA PHE A 140 7.39 15.60 3.79
C PHE A 140 7.20 16.87 4.62
N ASP A 141 8.18 17.29 5.41
CA ASP A 141 8.10 18.54 6.16
C ASP A 141 8.04 19.76 5.21
N ARG A 142 8.79 19.74 4.08
CA ARG A 142 8.62 20.76 3.01
C ARG A 142 7.22 20.79 2.41
N VAL A 143 6.54 19.65 2.28
CA VAL A 143 5.13 19.63 1.84
C VAL A 143 4.23 20.38 2.82
N TYR A 144 4.42 20.19 4.13
CA TYR A 144 3.64 20.89 5.15
C TYR A 144 3.99 22.38 5.25
N GLU A 145 5.23 22.80 4.96
CA GLU A 145 5.58 24.22 4.84
C GLU A 145 4.82 24.91 3.70
N LEU A 146 4.72 24.23 2.55
CA LEU A 146 3.98 24.74 1.38
C LEU A 146 2.46 24.67 1.56
N LYS A 147 1.98 23.59 2.20
CA LYS A 147 0.56 23.31 2.40
C LYS A 147 0.35 22.64 3.77
N PRO A 148 0.12 23.43 4.84
CA PRO A 148 -0.02 22.91 6.20
C PRO A 148 -1.15 21.88 6.39
N ASN A 149 -2.18 21.93 5.55
CA ASN A 149 -3.33 21.02 5.58
C ASN A 149 -3.23 19.93 4.48
N ALA A 150 -2.02 19.58 4.05
CA ALA A 150 -1.82 18.47 3.12
C ALA A 150 -2.18 17.14 3.80
N TYR A 151 -2.93 16.29 3.10
CA TYR A 151 -3.16 14.91 3.54
C TYR A 151 -2.00 14.04 3.09
N LEU A 152 -1.14 13.67 4.04
CA LEU A 152 0.09 12.92 3.80
C LEU A 152 0.44 12.09 5.05
N TRP A 153 -0.38 11.09 5.34
CA TRP A 153 -0.21 10.25 6.54
C TRP A 153 1.11 9.46 6.54
N GLN A 154 1.73 9.24 5.37
CA GLN A 154 3.05 8.61 5.22
C GLN A 154 4.17 9.40 5.91
N SER A 155 3.98 10.70 6.17
CA SER A 155 4.92 11.46 7.00
C SER A 155 5.02 10.93 8.43
N GLY A 156 3.91 10.41 8.96
CA GLY A 156 3.89 9.74 10.25
C GLY A 156 4.71 8.44 10.24
N LEU A 157 4.71 7.70 9.12
CA LEU A 157 5.51 6.48 8.98
C LEU A 157 7.01 6.79 9.05
N ALA A 158 7.48 7.80 8.32
CA ALA A 158 8.88 8.20 8.36
C ALA A 158 9.33 8.51 9.80
N ARG A 159 8.53 9.30 10.53
CA ARG A 159 8.79 9.65 11.94
C ARG A 159 8.74 8.43 12.87
N PHE A 160 7.78 7.53 12.67
CA PHE A 160 7.68 6.29 13.45
C PHE A 160 8.96 5.46 13.34
N TYR A 161 9.46 5.27 12.12
CA TYR A 161 10.68 4.49 11.89
C TYR A 161 11.97 5.23 12.29
N LEU A 162 11.97 6.56 12.32
CA LEU A 162 13.05 7.37 12.92
C LEU A 162 13.03 7.33 14.47
N GLY A 163 11.97 6.81 15.09
CA GLY A 163 11.81 6.76 16.54
C GLY A 163 11.17 8.01 17.16
N ASP A 164 10.78 9.00 16.36
CA ASP A 164 9.97 10.15 16.79
C ASP A 164 8.49 9.73 16.92
N LEU A 165 8.19 8.91 17.95
CA LEU A 165 6.86 8.34 18.16
C LEU A 165 5.80 9.40 18.49
N THR A 166 6.17 10.45 19.22
CA THR A 166 5.25 11.55 19.57
C THR A 166 4.89 12.36 18.33
N GLY A 167 5.89 12.80 17.56
CA GLY A 167 5.64 13.54 16.32
C GLY A 167 4.93 12.67 15.29
N ALA A 168 5.22 11.37 15.20
CA ALA A 168 4.47 10.44 14.37
C ALA A 168 2.98 10.39 14.75
N ALA A 169 2.67 10.22 16.04
CA ALA A 169 1.30 10.16 16.53
C ALA A 169 0.53 11.47 16.25
N GLU A 170 1.17 12.62 16.41
CA GLU A 170 0.59 13.92 16.05
C GLU A 170 0.26 14.01 14.56
N ARG A 171 1.17 13.56 13.68
CA ARG A 171 0.93 13.54 12.24
C ARG A 171 -0.21 12.61 11.85
N PHE A 172 -0.31 11.43 12.47
CA PHE A 172 -1.44 10.53 12.23
C PHE A 172 -2.75 11.14 12.73
N ALA A 173 -2.74 11.79 13.90
CA ALA A 173 -3.95 12.42 14.42
C ALA A 173 -4.46 13.57 13.54
N GLN A 174 -3.56 14.44 13.06
CA GLN A 174 -3.89 15.53 12.13
C GLN A 174 -4.45 15.00 10.81
N ASN A 175 -3.79 14.02 10.20
CA ASN A 175 -4.25 13.42 8.95
C ASN A 175 -5.58 12.67 9.12
N GLY A 176 -5.78 11.98 10.24
CA GLY A 176 -7.01 11.26 10.52
C GLY A 176 -8.21 12.21 10.67
N ALA A 177 -8.04 13.32 11.39
CA ALA A 177 -9.07 14.35 11.50
C ALA A 177 -9.39 15.00 10.14
N PHE A 178 -8.36 15.26 9.33
CA PHE A 178 -8.55 15.77 7.96
C PHE A 178 -9.29 14.76 7.08
N TYR A 179 -8.94 13.48 7.16
CA TYR A 179 -9.60 12.42 6.39
C TYR A 179 -11.07 12.29 6.77
N GLU A 180 -11.38 12.18 8.06
CA GLU A 180 -12.76 11.99 8.54
C GLU A 180 -13.65 13.18 8.22
N SER A 181 -13.15 14.41 8.40
CA SER A 181 -13.89 15.63 8.05
C SER A 181 -14.18 15.74 6.54
N ARG A 182 -13.30 15.19 5.70
CA ARG A 182 -13.41 15.31 4.24
C ARG A 182 -14.20 14.17 3.59
N PHE A 183 -14.00 12.94 4.07
CA PHE A 183 -14.51 11.73 3.42
C PHE A 183 -15.65 11.06 4.20
N GLY A 184 -15.90 11.47 5.44
CA GLY A 184 -17.03 10.97 6.24
C GLY A 184 -16.92 9.49 6.66
N GLY A 185 -15.75 8.87 6.52
CA GLY A 185 -15.47 7.50 6.95
C GLY A 185 -14.28 7.44 7.90
N PRO A 186 -14.14 6.37 8.71
CA PRO A 186 -13.11 6.28 9.74
C PRO A 186 -11.70 6.22 9.14
N ALA A 187 -10.80 7.05 9.65
CA ALA A 187 -9.38 7.11 9.30
C ALA A 187 -8.63 5.91 9.91
N SER A 188 -8.86 4.72 9.35
CA SER A 188 -8.53 3.47 10.02
C SER A 188 -7.02 3.23 10.07
N GLU A 189 -6.31 3.53 8.99
CA GLU A 189 -4.86 3.44 8.88
C GLU A 189 -4.18 4.41 9.85
N GLU A 190 -4.61 5.67 9.89
CA GLU A 190 -4.09 6.68 10.80
C GLU A 190 -4.32 6.28 12.26
N ARG A 191 -5.51 5.75 12.59
CA ARG A 191 -5.82 5.26 13.94
C ARG A 191 -4.92 4.10 14.35
N ILE A 192 -4.75 3.09 13.49
CA ILE A 192 -3.86 1.95 13.76
C ILE A 192 -2.45 2.45 14.07
N TRP A 193 -1.92 3.35 13.25
CA TRP A 193 -0.55 3.83 13.42
C TRP A 193 -0.38 4.78 14.60
N ARG A 194 -1.37 5.62 14.90
CA ARG A 194 -1.42 6.43 16.12
C ARG A 194 -1.39 5.54 17.35
N ASP A 195 -2.26 4.52 17.39
CA ASP A 195 -2.33 3.55 18.48
C ASP A 195 -1.01 2.77 18.61
N ALA A 196 -0.39 2.39 17.48
CA ALA A 196 0.93 1.75 17.44
C ALA A 196 2.03 2.63 18.10
N CYS A 197 2.02 3.94 17.84
CA CYS A 197 2.93 4.88 18.50
C CYS A 197 2.70 4.91 20.02
N GLU A 198 1.44 4.98 20.44
CA GLU A 198 1.08 5.01 21.86
C GLU A 198 1.50 3.72 22.58
N LEU A 199 1.23 2.55 21.98
CA LEU A 199 1.64 1.26 22.51
C LEU A 199 3.16 1.15 22.63
N LYS A 200 3.92 1.63 21.63
CA LYS A 200 5.38 1.62 21.68
C LYS A 200 5.94 2.56 22.76
N LEU A 201 5.33 3.74 22.93
CA LEU A 201 5.68 4.67 24.02
C LEU A 201 5.40 4.05 25.40
N LEU A 202 4.25 3.37 25.54
CA LEU A 202 3.87 2.67 26.76
C LEU A 202 4.80 1.48 27.04
N SER A 203 5.15 0.69 26.02
CA SER A 203 5.99 -0.50 26.21
C SER A 203 7.38 -0.12 26.72
N GLY A 204 7.98 0.96 26.19
CA GLY A 204 9.30 1.46 26.58
C GLY A 204 9.36 2.32 27.85
N ASN A 205 8.24 2.85 28.37
CA ASN A 205 8.28 3.82 29.47
C ASN A 205 7.27 3.55 30.59
N LYS A 206 7.76 3.01 31.71
CA LYS A 206 6.97 2.74 32.92
C LYS A 206 6.25 3.98 33.48
N LYS A 207 6.84 5.17 33.35
CA LYS A 207 6.22 6.43 33.84
C LYS A 207 5.00 6.80 33.00
N LEU A 208 5.05 6.58 31.68
CA LEU A 208 3.92 6.85 30.80
C LEU A 208 2.75 5.89 31.09
N ARG A 209 3.03 4.62 31.40
CA ARG A 209 1.98 3.67 31.85
C ARG A 209 1.24 4.20 33.09
N ALA A 210 1.99 4.66 34.10
CA ALA A 210 1.40 5.23 35.31
C ALA A 210 0.64 6.56 35.06
N MET A 211 0.99 7.31 34.00
CA MET A 211 0.22 8.51 33.60
C MET A 211 -1.08 8.13 32.89
N LYS A 212 -1.06 7.07 32.07
CA LYS A 212 -2.27 6.55 31.39
C LYS A 212 -3.29 5.98 32.37
N GLU A 213 -2.83 5.27 33.40
CA GLU A 213 -3.69 4.79 34.49
C GLU A 213 -4.41 5.95 35.22
N LYS A 214 -3.85 7.17 35.16
CA LYS A 214 -4.46 8.40 35.69
C LYS A 214 -5.36 9.13 34.68
N GLY A 215 -5.64 8.53 33.52
CA GLY A 215 -6.55 9.06 32.51
C GLY A 215 -5.97 10.19 31.64
N LYS A 216 -4.65 10.41 31.64
CA LYS A 216 -4.04 11.44 30.79
C LYS A 216 -3.73 10.88 29.40
N PRO A 217 -4.16 11.54 28.30
CA PRO A 217 -3.80 11.12 26.95
C PRO A 217 -2.28 11.27 26.77
N ILE A 218 -1.62 10.21 26.27
CA ILE A 218 -0.17 10.22 26.02
C ILE A 218 0.15 10.85 24.65
N VAL A 219 -0.76 10.67 23.69
CA VAL A 219 -0.62 11.17 22.32
C VAL A 219 -1.88 11.92 21.89
N ALA A 220 -1.75 12.70 20.82
CA ALA A 220 -2.87 13.37 20.17
C ALA A 220 -3.98 12.36 19.82
N GLN A 221 -5.22 12.77 20.04
CA GLN A 221 -6.40 11.93 19.80
C GLN A 221 -7.04 12.30 18.47
N ILE A 222 -7.51 11.28 17.75
CA ILE A 222 -8.44 11.47 16.63
C ILE A 222 -9.83 11.44 17.25
N PRO A 223 -10.69 12.46 17.03
CA PRO A 223 -12.06 12.46 17.56
C PRO A 223 -12.77 11.14 17.24
N ASP A 224 -13.53 10.57 18.16
CA ASP A 224 -14.22 9.31 17.86
C ASP A 224 -15.15 9.48 16.65
N PRO A 225 -15.16 8.51 15.73
CA PRO A 225 -16.05 8.60 14.59
C PRO A 225 -17.48 8.58 15.13
N VAL A 226 -18.33 9.46 14.62
CA VAL A 226 -19.77 9.34 14.87
C VAL A 226 -20.18 8.04 14.20
N ASP A 227 -20.46 7.00 14.99
CA ASP A 227 -20.87 5.71 14.46
C ASP A 227 -22.11 5.93 13.57
N PRO A 228 -22.02 5.67 12.26
CA PRO A 228 -23.19 5.73 11.42
C PRO A 228 -24.11 4.61 11.89
N GLU A 229 -25.25 4.97 12.50
CA GLU A 229 -26.29 4.05 12.96
C GLU A 229 -26.54 2.95 11.92
N ASP A 230 -26.10 1.72 12.22
CA ASP A 230 -26.47 0.41 11.65
C ASP A 230 -26.95 0.36 10.19
N GLY A 231 -26.34 1.17 9.32
CA GLY A 231 -26.76 1.37 7.95
C GLY A 231 -26.11 0.38 6.98
N ASP A 232 -26.74 -0.78 6.84
CA ASP A 232 -26.68 -1.75 5.74
C ASP A 232 -25.27 -2.13 5.19
N ASP A 233 -24.90 -3.38 5.47
CA ASP A 233 -23.75 -4.17 5.00
C ASP A 233 -23.70 -4.37 3.46
N SER A 234 -23.81 -3.29 2.69
CA SER A 234 -23.57 -3.33 1.25
C SER A 234 -22.06 -3.42 0.97
N LEU A 235 -21.50 -4.64 1.09
CA LEU A 235 -20.54 -5.35 0.20
C LEU A 235 -19.45 -4.54 -0.54
N GLY A 236 -19.16 -3.33 -0.09
CA GLY A 236 -18.23 -2.37 -0.64
C GLY A 236 -16.83 -2.60 -0.10
N LEU A 237 -16.22 -3.67 -0.62
CA LEU A 237 -14.77 -3.84 -0.78
C LEU A 237 -14.01 -4.29 0.47
N GLU A 238 -14.30 -5.52 0.90
CA GLU A 238 -13.36 -6.63 1.19
C GLU A 238 -11.91 -6.38 1.67
N ILE A 239 -11.18 -5.34 1.25
CA ILE A 239 -9.87 -4.93 1.81
C ILE A 239 -10.05 -4.32 3.22
N ARG A 240 -11.19 -3.70 3.50
CA ARG A 240 -11.46 -3.04 4.79
C ARG A 240 -11.65 -3.99 5.97
N LYS A 241 -11.89 -5.29 5.75
CA LYS A 241 -12.12 -6.23 6.86
C LYS A 241 -10.86 -6.42 7.71
N VAL A 242 -9.71 -6.64 7.07
CA VAL A 242 -8.43 -6.82 7.78
C VAL A 242 -8.05 -5.54 8.53
N VAL A 243 -8.17 -4.39 7.86
CA VAL A 243 -7.88 -3.07 8.46
C VAL A 243 -8.82 -2.79 9.64
N ARG A 244 -10.12 -3.11 9.53
CA ARG A 244 -11.07 -2.97 10.65
C ARG A 244 -10.67 -3.85 11.84
N ILE A 245 -10.36 -5.13 11.61
CA ILE A 245 -9.92 -6.04 12.68
C ILE A 245 -8.61 -5.55 13.30
N ALA A 246 -7.67 -5.05 12.49
CA ALA A 246 -6.42 -4.46 12.97
C ALA A 246 -6.70 -3.21 13.83
N ARG A 247 -7.55 -2.28 13.38
CA ARG A 247 -7.96 -1.12 14.17
C ARG A 247 -8.53 -1.56 15.52
N ASP A 248 -9.47 -2.52 15.51
CA ASP A 248 -10.07 -3.03 16.74
C ASP A 248 -9.01 -3.68 17.66
N LEU A 249 -8.01 -4.39 17.10
CA LEU A 249 -6.88 -4.95 17.86
C LEU A 249 -6.06 -3.85 18.56
N PHE A 250 -5.62 -2.84 17.81
CA PHE A 250 -4.77 -1.77 18.33
C PHE A 250 -5.52 -0.90 19.34
N SER A 251 -6.77 -0.52 19.04
CA SER A 251 -7.59 0.29 19.94
C SER A 251 -7.95 -0.47 21.22
N ALA A 252 -8.25 -1.77 21.15
CA ALA A 252 -8.47 -2.60 22.33
C ALA A 252 -7.21 -2.73 23.19
N SER A 253 -6.03 -2.87 22.58
CA SER A 253 -4.75 -2.86 23.31
C SER A 253 -4.47 -1.53 23.99
N VAL A 254 -4.77 -0.40 23.34
CA VAL A 254 -4.68 0.92 23.95
C VAL A 254 -5.69 1.04 25.11
N ALA A 255 -6.90 0.53 24.97
CA ALA A 255 -7.93 0.57 26.01
C ALA A 255 -7.71 -0.43 27.16
N ASN A 256 -6.72 -1.32 27.07
CA ASN A 256 -6.56 -2.49 27.94
C ASN A 256 -7.80 -3.42 27.97
N ASP A 257 -8.55 -3.48 26.87
CA ASP A 257 -9.63 -4.45 26.68
C ASP A 257 -9.07 -5.77 26.15
N TYR A 258 -8.67 -6.63 27.09
CA TYR A 258 -8.08 -7.93 26.78
C TYR A 258 -9.01 -8.84 25.99
N ALA A 259 -10.33 -8.78 26.22
CA ALA A 259 -11.29 -9.66 25.56
C ALA A 259 -11.37 -9.34 24.05
N THR A 260 -11.53 -8.05 23.72
CA THR A 260 -11.57 -7.60 22.33
C THR A 260 -10.21 -7.76 21.65
N MET A 261 -9.11 -7.49 22.36
CA MET A 261 -7.75 -7.68 21.85
C MET A 261 -7.51 -9.15 21.45
N VAL A 262 -7.80 -10.11 22.34
CA VAL A 262 -7.62 -11.54 22.07
C VAL A 262 -8.49 -11.99 20.91
N LEU A 263 -9.74 -11.55 20.85
CA LEU A 263 -10.66 -11.86 19.75
C LEU A 263 -10.16 -11.32 18.40
N ALA A 264 -9.71 -10.06 18.36
CA ALA A 264 -9.19 -9.44 17.14
C ALA A 264 -7.89 -10.11 16.67
N ARG A 265 -7.00 -10.45 17.61
CA ARG A 265 -5.78 -11.23 17.33
C ARG A 265 -6.11 -12.60 16.74
N ALA A 266 -7.07 -13.32 17.32
CA ALA A 266 -7.54 -14.61 16.81
C ALA A 266 -8.15 -14.50 15.40
N LYS A 267 -8.93 -13.43 15.14
CA LYS A 267 -9.49 -13.15 13.80
C LYS A 267 -8.40 -12.92 12.75
N LEU A 268 -7.39 -12.10 13.02
CA LEU A 268 -6.25 -11.91 12.10
C LEU A 268 -5.51 -13.23 11.89
N ARG A 269 -5.26 -13.97 12.97
CA ARG A 269 -4.58 -15.26 12.91
C ARG A 269 -5.32 -16.29 12.05
N CYS A 270 -6.64 -16.31 12.11
CA CYS A 270 -7.48 -17.15 11.25
C CYS A 270 -7.34 -16.80 9.76
N ILE A 271 -7.18 -15.51 9.44
CA ILE A 271 -6.97 -15.04 8.05
C ILE A 271 -5.56 -15.41 7.58
N CYS A 272 -4.54 -15.22 8.43
CA CYS A 272 -3.15 -15.55 8.17
C CYS A 272 -2.93 -17.01 7.72
N GLY A 273 -3.62 -17.95 8.38
CA GLY A 273 -3.41 -19.38 8.20
C GLY A 273 -2.15 -19.88 8.92
N ASP A 274 -1.71 -21.11 8.59
CA ASP A 274 -0.53 -21.72 9.18
C ASP A 274 0.77 -21.13 8.62
N PHE A 275 1.75 -20.89 9.48
CA PHE A 275 3.09 -20.43 9.09
C PHE A 275 3.80 -21.36 8.09
N ASN A 276 3.51 -22.66 8.18
CA ASN A 276 4.16 -23.69 7.38
C ASN A 276 3.36 -24.06 6.13
N ALA A 277 2.13 -23.56 6.00
CA ALA A 277 1.33 -23.79 4.81
C ALA A 277 1.93 -22.96 3.67
N GLN A 278 2.69 -23.63 2.79
CA GLN A 278 3.02 -23.11 1.47
C GLN A 278 1.71 -23.02 0.67
N SER A 279 0.93 -21.96 0.90
CA SER A 279 -0.30 -21.79 0.15
C SER A 279 0.07 -21.47 -1.29
N THR A 280 -0.09 -22.43 -2.19
CA THR A 280 0.05 -22.26 -3.64
C THR A 280 -0.97 -21.27 -4.20
N GLN A 281 -2.00 -20.94 -3.41
CA GLN A 281 -3.01 -19.98 -3.78
C GLN A 281 -2.49 -18.55 -3.59
N ALA A 282 -2.31 -17.85 -4.70
CA ALA A 282 -2.00 -16.43 -4.72
C ALA A 282 -3.03 -15.65 -3.90
N ASP A 283 -2.56 -14.88 -2.92
CA ASP A 283 -3.36 -13.98 -2.09
C ASP A 283 -3.74 -12.73 -2.90
N ARG A 284 -4.63 -12.90 -3.88
CA ARG A 284 -5.00 -11.84 -4.84
C ARG A 284 -5.54 -10.57 -4.17
N LYS A 285 -6.14 -10.69 -2.98
CA LYS A 285 -6.69 -9.57 -2.21
C LYS A 285 -5.77 -9.10 -1.08
N MET A 286 -4.58 -9.70 -0.98
CA MET A 286 -3.55 -9.39 0.02
C MET A 286 -3.99 -9.51 1.49
N TRP A 287 -5.07 -10.23 1.76
CA TRP A 287 -5.63 -10.31 3.12
C TRP A 287 -4.68 -11.01 4.07
N ARG A 288 -4.03 -12.08 3.62
CA ARG A 288 -3.09 -12.86 4.44
C ARG A 288 -1.84 -12.05 4.68
N SER A 289 -1.25 -11.46 3.62
CA SER A 289 -0.05 -10.63 3.74
C SER A 289 -0.27 -9.45 4.69
N THR A 290 -1.37 -8.71 4.53
CA THR A 290 -1.72 -7.58 5.40
C THR A 290 -2.07 -8.04 6.83
N SER A 291 -2.71 -9.19 7.02
CA SER A 291 -2.98 -9.73 8.36
C SER A 291 -1.69 -10.11 9.08
N TRP A 292 -0.75 -10.77 8.39
CA TRP A 292 0.57 -11.08 8.91
C TRP A 292 1.33 -9.82 9.31
N TYR A 293 1.24 -8.78 8.47
CA TYR A 293 1.86 -7.49 8.74
C TYR A 293 1.34 -6.84 10.02
N TYR A 294 0.03 -6.65 10.15
CA TYR A 294 -0.54 -5.99 11.34
C TYR A 294 -0.36 -6.82 12.61
N LEU A 295 -0.41 -8.15 12.51
CA LEU A 295 -0.14 -9.03 13.63
C LEU A 295 1.33 -8.89 14.09
N GLY A 296 2.28 -8.88 13.15
CA GLY A 296 3.68 -8.64 13.45
C GLY A 296 3.95 -7.27 14.05
N LEU A 297 3.28 -6.23 13.54
CA LEU A 297 3.42 -4.86 14.02
C LEU A 297 2.91 -4.77 15.47
N HIS A 298 1.79 -5.42 15.75
CA HIS A 298 1.22 -5.51 17.11
C HIS A 298 2.22 -6.12 18.10
N TYR A 299 2.80 -7.28 17.76
CA TYR A 299 3.81 -7.92 18.60
C TYR A 299 5.05 -7.04 18.82
N ASP A 300 5.52 -6.33 17.78
CA ASP A 300 6.67 -5.41 17.90
C ASP A 300 6.37 -4.25 18.86
N VAL A 301 5.21 -3.61 18.70
CA VAL A 301 4.90 -2.42 19.51
C VAL A 301 4.61 -2.74 20.97
N MET A 302 4.02 -3.90 21.24
CA MET A 302 3.80 -4.40 22.60
C MET A 302 5.11 -4.75 23.30
N GLY A 303 6.13 -5.17 22.54
CA GLY A 303 7.44 -5.56 23.08
C GLY A 303 7.42 -6.87 23.88
N GLU A 304 6.37 -7.68 23.69
CA GLU A 304 6.16 -8.96 24.40
C GLU A 304 6.88 -10.10 23.67
N ASP A 305 6.68 -10.24 22.36
CA ASP A 305 7.13 -11.40 21.56
C ASP A 305 7.86 -10.96 20.28
N VAL A 306 9.14 -10.59 20.39
CA VAL A 306 9.97 -10.14 19.24
C VAL A 306 10.11 -11.25 18.18
N GLU A 307 10.26 -12.51 18.58
CA GLU A 307 10.38 -13.63 17.64
C GLU A 307 9.10 -13.87 16.85
N GLU A 308 7.93 -13.80 17.50
CA GLU A 308 6.65 -13.96 16.80
C GLU A 308 6.40 -12.77 15.86
N SER A 309 6.77 -11.55 16.28
CA SER A 309 6.74 -10.36 15.42
C SER A 309 7.57 -10.56 14.14
N LYS A 310 8.83 -10.98 14.31
CA LYS A 310 9.78 -11.24 13.23
C LYS A 310 9.28 -12.34 12.29
N LYS A 311 8.72 -13.42 12.83
CA LYS A 311 8.14 -14.51 12.06
C LYS A 311 6.95 -14.03 11.22
N CYS A 312 6.04 -13.25 11.81
CA CYS A 312 4.92 -12.64 11.11
C CYS A 312 5.39 -11.70 9.99
N MET A 313 6.36 -10.82 10.26
CA MET A 313 6.90 -9.86 9.30
C MET A 313 7.62 -10.54 8.12
N LYS A 314 8.45 -11.55 8.39
CA LYS A 314 9.10 -12.35 7.34
C LYS A 314 8.06 -13.07 6.48
N THR A 315 6.99 -13.58 7.08
CA THR A 315 5.90 -14.24 6.35
C THR A 315 5.14 -13.24 5.49
N ALA A 316 4.80 -12.06 6.02
CA ALA A 316 4.18 -10.98 5.26
C ALA A 316 5.02 -10.60 4.04
N LEU A 317 6.34 -10.42 4.23
CA LEU A 317 7.29 -10.06 3.17
C LEU A 317 7.38 -11.13 2.08
N ARG A 318 7.41 -12.43 2.44
CA ARG A 318 7.41 -13.55 1.48
C ARG A 318 6.16 -13.56 0.60
N MET A 319 5.03 -13.09 1.13
CA MET A 319 3.76 -13.02 0.40
C MET A 319 3.64 -11.76 -0.46
N CYS A 320 4.53 -10.78 -0.33
CA CYS A 320 4.50 -9.57 -1.14
C CYS A 320 5.04 -9.87 -2.56
N PRO A 321 4.23 -9.73 -3.62
CA PRO A 321 4.58 -10.17 -4.98
C PRO A 321 5.70 -9.35 -5.64
N SER A 322 6.13 -8.23 -5.06
CA SER A 322 7.04 -7.28 -5.73
C SER A 322 8.24 -6.84 -4.91
N ALA A 323 8.55 -7.48 -3.77
CA ALA A 323 9.74 -7.22 -2.96
C ALA A 323 10.12 -5.71 -2.83
N GLY A 324 9.13 -4.84 -2.62
CA GLY A 324 9.34 -3.38 -2.50
C GLY A 324 9.10 -2.53 -3.76
N LYS A 325 8.86 -3.12 -4.93
CA LYS A 325 8.59 -2.40 -6.20
C LYS A 325 7.12 -2.03 -6.43
N ALA A 326 6.27 -2.27 -5.44
CA ALA A 326 4.86 -1.93 -5.55
C ALA A 326 4.64 -0.41 -5.50
N ASP A 327 3.63 0.07 -6.24
CA ASP A 327 3.22 1.46 -6.18
C ASP A 327 2.59 1.80 -4.82
N ASP A 328 1.85 0.84 -4.24
CA ASP A 328 1.24 0.96 -2.92
C ASP A 328 2.28 0.83 -1.79
N ILE A 329 2.28 1.80 -0.88
CA ILE A 329 3.14 1.83 0.30
C ILE A 329 2.86 0.66 1.25
N LEU A 330 1.61 0.19 1.37
CA LEU A 330 1.25 -0.91 2.27
C LEU A 330 2.00 -2.19 1.92
N LEU A 331 2.28 -2.40 0.63
CA LEU A 331 3.04 -3.54 0.12
C LEU A 331 4.55 -3.43 0.38
N THR A 332 5.02 -2.24 0.74
CA THR A 332 6.43 -1.99 1.10
C THR A 332 6.64 -1.96 2.61
N LEU A 333 5.58 -1.85 3.42
CA LEU A 333 5.68 -1.76 4.87
C LEU A 333 6.39 -2.97 5.53
N PRO A 334 6.14 -4.23 5.14
CA PRO A 334 6.90 -5.35 5.70
C PRO A 334 8.40 -5.24 5.44
N LEU A 335 8.79 -4.79 4.23
CA LEU A 335 10.19 -4.58 3.86
C LEU A 335 10.82 -3.48 4.72
N ILE A 336 10.13 -2.34 4.85
CA ILE A 336 10.59 -1.21 5.69
C ILE A 336 10.76 -1.66 7.14
N HIS A 337 9.79 -2.41 7.67
CA HIS A 337 9.84 -2.88 9.04
C HIS A 337 10.99 -3.86 9.30
N VAL A 338 11.14 -4.89 8.46
CA VAL A 338 12.23 -5.88 8.61
C VAL A 338 13.60 -5.21 8.47
N ALA A 339 13.76 -4.26 7.54
CA ALA A 339 15.02 -3.57 7.33
C ALA A 339 15.39 -2.58 8.43
N THR A 340 14.42 -1.84 8.97
CA THR A 340 14.66 -0.91 10.08
C THR A 340 14.98 -1.61 11.39
N ARG A 341 14.48 -2.84 11.57
CA ARG A 341 14.76 -3.69 12.74
C ARG A 341 15.97 -4.61 12.57
N ASP A 342 16.62 -4.61 11.41
CA ASP A 342 17.74 -5.49 11.05
C ASP A 342 17.45 -6.99 11.22
N TRP A 343 16.22 -7.42 10.94
CA TRP A 343 15.77 -8.81 11.15
C TRP A 343 16.16 -9.78 10.03
N TYR A 344 17.13 -9.41 9.18
CA TYR A 344 17.61 -10.27 8.09
C TYR A 344 18.59 -11.35 8.56
N ASP A 345 19.19 -11.20 9.74
CA ASP A 345 20.43 -11.90 10.07
C ASP A 345 20.28 -13.28 10.75
N ASP A 346 19.19 -13.56 11.47
CA ASP A 346 19.26 -14.68 12.44
C ASP A 346 18.87 -16.09 11.94
N GLU A 347 18.42 -16.30 10.69
CA GLU A 347 18.14 -17.67 10.23
C GLU A 347 18.40 -17.87 8.74
N GLU A 348 19.12 -18.96 8.45
CA GLU A 348 19.28 -19.67 7.18
C GLU A 348 18.03 -19.49 6.31
N TYR A 349 18.13 -18.63 5.29
CA TYR A 349 17.15 -18.62 4.22
C TYR A 349 17.16 -20.03 3.64
N VAL A 350 16.16 -20.84 3.99
CA VAL A 350 15.82 -22.03 3.21
C VAL A 350 15.51 -21.47 1.83
N GLU A 351 16.49 -21.53 0.93
CA GLU A 351 16.32 -21.24 -0.48
C GLU A 351 15.13 -22.09 -0.91
N ILE A 352 13.97 -21.44 -1.06
CA ILE A 352 12.86 -22.01 -1.79
C ILE A 352 13.42 -22.12 -3.19
N LYS A 353 13.90 -23.32 -3.54
CA LYS A 353 14.20 -23.68 -4.92
C LYS A 353 12.92 -23.41 -5.70
N GLU A 354 12.87 -22.25 -6.35
CA GLU A 354 11.93 -22.07 -7.44
C GLU A 354 12.14 -23.28 -8.37
N PRO A 355 11.08 -23.94 -8.84
CA PRO A 355 11.21 -24.99 -9.84
C PRO A 355 11.66 -24.34 -11.15
N TYR A 356 12.95 -24.05 -11.25
CA TYR A 356 13.58 -23.56 -12.46
C TYR A 356 13.73 -24.74 -13.42
N ASP A 357 12.98 -24.66 -14.51
CA ASP A 357 13.06 -25.56 -15.65
C ASP A 357 14.47 -25.47 -16.27
N ASN A 358 15.26 -26.51 -16.04
CA ASN A 358 16.70 -26.51 -16.26
C ASN A 358 17.02 -26.99 -17.67
N THR A 359 16.81 -26.12 -18.66
CA THR A 359 17.24 -26.37 -20.04
C THR A 359 18.08 -25.23 -20.59
N ARG A 360 19.34 -25.08 -20.13
CA ARG A 360 20.48 -24.73 -21.01
C ARG A 360 21.86 -24.75 -20.33
N ARG A 361 22.75 -25.48 -21.00
CA ARG A 361 24.21 -25.62 -20.80
C ARG A 361 24.98 -24.30 -20.77
N SER A 362 26.06 -24.27 -19.96
CA SER A 362 27.48 -24.10 -20.36
C SER A 362 28.31 -23.90 -19.07
N ASN A 363 29.12 -24.85 -18.59
CA ASN A 363 30.47 -25.20 -19.03
C ASN A 363 31.44 -24.01 -19.19
N SER A 364 32.22 -23.73 -18.13
CA SER A 364 33.57 -23.17 -18.21
C SER A 364 34.26 -23.27 -16.84
N GLN A 365 34.91 -24.41 -16.58
CA GLN A 365 35.97 -24.52 -15.58
C GLN A 365 37.26 -23.95 -16.21
N SER A 366 37.77 -22.85 -15.67
CA SER A 366 39.15 -22.42 -15.90
C SER A 366 39.94 -22.64 -14.62
N SER A 367 40.73 -23.71 -14.59
CA SER A 367 41.76 -23.93 -13.58
C SER A 367 42.90 -22.92 -13.81
N PHE A 368 43.07 -21.97 -12.89
CA PHE A 368 44.23 -21.10 -12.87
C PHE A 368 45.15 -21.57 -11.73
N THR A 369 46.22 -22.26 -12.11
CA THR A 369 47.35 -22.53 -11.20
C THR A 369 48.28 -21.33 -11.23
N SER A 370 48.57 -20.73 -10.08
CA SER A 370 49.75 -19.89 -9.92
C SER A 370 50.41 -20.16 -8.58
N LYS A 371 51.60 -20.75 -8.68
CA LYS A 371 52.64 -20.71 -7.64
C LYS A 371 53.07 -19.26 -7.43
N LYS A 372 53.23 -18.85 -6.18
CA LYS A 372 54.32 -17.94 -5.78
C LYS A 372 54.60 -18.08 -4.29
N ASP A 373 55.78 -18.64 -4.03
CA ASP A 373 56.50 -18.52 -2.76
C ASP A 373 56.81 -17.03 -2.50
N GLY A 374 56.50 -16.57 -1.29
CA GLY A 374 56.74 -15.20 -0.86
C GLY A 374 56.30 -15.03 0.58
N ASP A 375 57.17 -15.49 1.50
CA ASP A 375 57.01 -15.42 2.96
C ASP A 375 56.98 -13.96 3.42
N THR A 376 55.81 -13.33 3.25
CA THR A 376 55.55 -11.96 3.66
C THR A 376 54.76 -12.07 4.96
N LYS A 377 55.44 -11.85 6.09
CA LYS A 377 54.82 -11.81 7.41
C LYS A 377 53.91 -10.60 7.51
N PHE A 378 52.65 -10.78 7.16
CA PHE A 378 51.64 -9.74 7.29
C PHE A 378 51.19 -9.60 8.74
N ASN A 379 50.82 -8.37 9.10
CA ASN A 379 50.41 -8.02 10.46
C ASN A 379 49.00 -8.59 10.73
N PRO A 380 48.83 -9.58 11.63
CA PRO A 380 47.54 -10.23 11.91
C PRO A 380 46.47 -9.22 12.36
N VAL A 381 46.89 -8.14 13.02
CA VAL A 381 46.01 -7.05 13.48
C VAL A 381 45.27 -6.37 12.32
N MET A 382 45.92 -6.26 11.14
CA MET A 382 45.29 -5.63 9.98
C MET A 382 44.22 -6.52 9.35
N ILE A 383 44.46 -7.83 9.30
CA ILE A 383 43.50 -8.81 8.77
C ILE A 383 42.27 -8.88 9.68
N GLU A 384 42.48 -8.86 11.00
CA GLU A 384 41.40 -8.78 11.99
C GLU A 384 40.60 -7.48 11.84
N SER A 385 41.27 -6.32 11.70
CA SER A 385 40.59 -5.04 11.51
C SER A 385 39.73 -5.00 10.23
N ILE A 386 40.19 -5.61 9.13
CA ILE A 386 39.41 -5.72 7.89
C ILE A 386 38.22 -6.66 8.08
N ARG A 387 38.41 -7.78 8.78
CA ARG A 387 37.34 -8.72 9.10
C ARG A 387 36.26 -8.05 9.93
N ASP A 388 36.63 -7.37 11.01
CA ASP A 388 35.68 -6.65 11.88
C ASP A 388 34.90 -5.58 11.11
N SER A 389 35.59 -4.85 10.22
CA SER A 389 34.99 -3.84 9.36
C SER A 389 33.94 -4.45 8.42
N VAL A 390 34.28 -5.54 7.71
CA VAL A 390 33.35 -6.26 6.81
C VAL A 390 32.20 -6.91 7.60
N GLU A 391 32.48 -7.38 8.81
CA GLU A 391 31.50 -8.06 9.66
C GLU A 391 30.41 -7.11 10.17
N SER A 392 30.78 -5.85 10.41
CA SER A 392 29.87 -4.76 10.82
C SER A 392 29.00 -4.17 9.70
N MET A 393 29.26 -4.53 8.42
CA MET A 393 28.52 -3.96 7.29
C MET A 393 27.09 -4.50 7.17
N ARG A 394 26.15 -3.61 6.83
CA ARG A 394 24.77 -3.97 6.48
C ARG A 394 24.71 -4.68 5.13
N LEU A 395 23.69 -5.50 4.91
CA LEU A 395 23.52 -6.26 3.66
C LEU A 395 23.54 -5.37 2.40
N VAL A 396 22.87 -4.21 2.45
CA VAL A 396 22.84 -3.26 1.33
C VAL A 396 24.25 -2.72 1.05
N GLN A 397 25.02 -2.39 2.08
CA GLN A 397 26.40 -1.91 1.95
C GLN A 397 27.31 -3.00 1.35
N LEU A 398 27.14 -4.26 1.76
CA LEU A 398 27.85 -5.40 1.19
C LEU A 398 27.53 -5.59 -0.30
N GLN A 399 26.24 -5.52 -0.67
CA GLN A 399 25.81 -5.64 -2.07
C GLN A 399 26.32 -4.49 -2.94
N ASP A 400 26.34 -3.27 -2.41
CA ASP A 400 26.85 -2.09 -3.10
C ASP A 400 28.36 -2.15 -3.25
N ALA A 401 29.10 -2.54 -2.21
CA ALA A 401 30.55 -2.72 -2.25
C ALA A 401 30.97 -3.81 -3.26
N LEU A 402 30.24 -4.94 -3.30
CA LEU A 402 30.47 -5.99 -4.28
C LEU A 402 30.14 -5.55 -5.71
N ARG A 403 29.05 -4.81 -5.93
CA ARG A 403 28.72 -4.24 -7.24
C ARG A 403 29.76 -3.23 -7.72
N ALA A 404 30.27 -2.38 -6.82
CA ALA A 404 31.33 -1.44 -7.13
C ALA A 404 32.63 -2.16 -7.57
N ARG A 405 32.86 -3.38 -7.07
CA ARG A 405 33.97 -4.26 -7.45
C ARG A 405 33.69 -5.17 -8.64
N GLY A 406 32.51 -5.08 -9.26
CA GLY A 406 32.11 -5.95 -10.38
C GLY A 406 31.83 -7.42 -9.98
N LEU A 407 31.65 -7.69 -8.69
CA LEU A 407 31.39 -9.03 -8.16
C LEU A 407 29.88 -9.31 -8.07
N LYS A 408 29.51 -10.60 -8.13
CA LYS A 408 28.11 -11.03 -7.99
C LYS A 408 27.58 -10.72 -6.59
N SER A 409 26.62 -9.80 -6.49
CA SER A 409 25.98 -9.34 -5.26
C SER A 409 24.80 -10.21 -4.79
N VAL A 410 24.80 -11.50 -5.11
CA VAL A 410 23.74 -12.46 -4.76
C VAL A 410 24.34 -13.56 -3.85
N GLY A 411 23.62 -13.88 -2.77
CA GLY A 411 24.02 -14.86 -1.76
C GLY A 411 23.58 -14.44 -0.35
N SER A 412 23.81 -15.32 0.63
CA SER A 412 23.63 -15.00 2.05
C SER A 412 24.61 -13.90 2.51
N LYS A 413 24.31 -13.20 3.60
CA LYS A 413 25.19 -12.13 4.13
C LYS A 413 26.60 -12.65 4.36
N ASP A 414 26.76 -13.86 4.90
CA ASP A 414 28.07 -14.48 5.13
C ASP A 414 28.80 -14.80 3.83
N GLN A 415 28.08 -15.29 2.80
CA GLN A 415 28.68 -15.47 1.48
C GLN A 415 29.12 -14.14 0.86
N LEU A 416 28.37 -13.05 1.10
CA LEU A 416 28.74 -11.71 0.61
C LEU A 416 29.90 -11.13 1.42
N LYS A 417 29.93 -11.32 2.75
CA LYS A 417 31.05 -10.96 3.63
C LYS A 417 32.32 -11.68 3.20
N ASP A 418 32.27 -13.00 3.04
CA ASP A 418 33.40 -13.82 2.60
C ASP A 418 33.91 -13.41 1.21
N LYS A 419 33.01 -13.16 0.25
CA LYS A 419 33.37 -12.68 -1.08
C LYS A 419 34.06 -11.31 -1.02
N LEU A 420 33.50 -10.38 -0.25
CA LEU A 420 34.06 -9.04 -0.12
C LEU A 420 35.41 -9.09 0.60
N PHE A 421 35.51 -9.87 1.67
CA PHE A 421 36.73 -10.08 2.44
C PHE A 421 37.84 -10.69 1.58
N LYS A 422 37.55 -11.76 0.82
CA LYS A 422 38.52 -12.34 -0.12
C LYS A 422 38.97 -11.35 -1.19
N SER A 423 38.04 -10.60 -1.78
CA SER A 423 38.38 -9.58 -2.77
C SER A 423 39.24 -8.44 -2.20
N LEU A 424 39.02 -8.05 -0.94
CA LEU A 424 39.86 -7.07 -0.23
C LEU A 424 41.26 -7.62 0.04
N LEU A 425 41.37 -8.91 0.39
CA LEU A 425 42.66 -9.58 0.54
C LEU A 425 43.40 -9.70 -0.80
N GLU A 426 42.72 -10.05 -1.89
CA GLU A 426 43.28 -10.12 -3.24
C GLU A 426 43.88 -8.76 -3.67
N ASP A 427 43.17 -7.65 -3.44
CA ASP A 427 43.67 -6.29 -3.73
C ASP A 427 44.93 -5.93 -2.94
N MET A 428 45.07 -6.50 -1.74
CA MET A 428 46.25 -6.34 -0.89
C MET A 428 47.39 -7.30 -1.24
N GLY A 429 47.21 -8.17 -2.24
CA GLY A 429 48.17 -9.22 -2.59
C GLY A 429 48.20 -10.38 -1.60
N LEU A 430 47.11 -10.60 -0.86
CA LEU A 430 46.95 -11.61 0.20
C LEU A 430 46.05 -12.79 -0.21
N GLY A 431 45.46 -12.76 -1.40
CA GLY A 431 44.41 -13.68 -1.86
C GLY A 431 44.87 -14.85 -2.71
#